data_AF-A0A2E9U4U4-F1
#
_entry.id   AF-A0A2E9U4U4-F1
#
_cell.length_a   1.000
_cell.length_b   1.000
_cell.length_c   1.000
_cell.angle_alpha   90.00
_cell.angle_beta   90.00
_cell.angle_gamma   90.00
#
_symmetry.space_group_name_H-M   'P 1'
#
loop_
_entity.id
_entity.type
_entity.pdbx_description
1 polymer ?
#
loop_
_entity_poly.entity_id
_entity_poly.type
_entity_poly.pdbx_seq_one_letter_code
_entity_poly.pdbx_strand_id
1 'polypeptide(L)'
;MEQAQSAIYGLRVTANREDQVMDFIVANAQRKKLEVYAVIRPHGMRGYIFLEAGNKTDAEQAAFNVPYARGILPKTVEYKEIEHMLEQVKHEVNIQKNDIVEIISGPFKREHAKITRIDKQKEDVVVELLEAAVPIPITVKIDSVKVIRRETEEEDKE
;
A
#
# COMPACT_ATOMS: atom_id res chain seq x y z
N MET A 1 -30.84 15.10 -10.90
CA MET A 1 -29.75 14.93 -9.91
C MET A 1 -28.56 15.65 -10.48
N GLU A 2 -28.23 16.82 -9.95
CA GLU A 2 -27.06 17.59 -10.37
C GLU A 2 -25.83 16.73 -10.09
N GLN A 3 -25.08 16.36 -11.13
CA GLN A 3 -23.78 15.72 -10.96
C GLN A 3 -22.87 16.78 -10.34
N ALA A 4 -22.62 16.68 -9.03
CA ALA A 4 -21.62 17.50 -8.38
C ALA A 4 -20.28 17.24 -9.08
N GLN A 5 -19.81 18.24 -9.83
CA GLN A 5 -18.59 18.15 -10.61
C GLN A 5 -17.39 18.24 -9.65
N SER A 6 -17.00 17.11 -9.04
CA SER A 6 -15.78 17.03 -8.24
C SER A 6 -14.55 16.87 -9.13
N ALA A 7 -13.43 17.40 -8.68
CA ALA A 7 -12.14 17.24 -9.34
C ALA A 7 -11.08 16.87 -8.31
N ILE A 8 -10.06 16.13 -8.78
CA ILE A 8 -8.94 15.71 -7.96
C ILE A 8 -7.81 16.72 -8.14
N TYR A 9 -7.31 17.23 -7.02
CA TYR A 9 -6.24 18.20 -6.94
C TYR A 9 -5.04 17.57 -6.25
N GLY A 10 -3.86 17.65 -6.86
CA GLY A 10 -2.61 17.24 -6.21
C GLY A 10 -2.09 18.36 -5.31
N LEU A 11 -1.82 18.05 -4.04
CA LEU A 11 -1.16 18.92 -3.08
C LEU A 11 0.28 18.49 -2.91
N ARG A 12 1.22 19.42 -3.11
CA ARG A 12 2.62 19.19 -2.80
C ARG A 12 2.84 19.34 -1.30
N VAL A 13 3.46 18.34 -0.69
CA VAL A 13 3.78 18.31 0.74
C VAL A 13 5.26 18.00 0.96
N THR A 14 5.71 18.20 2.20
CA THR A 14 7.05 17.78 2.60
C THR A 14 7.07 16.26 2.76
N ALA A 15 8.08 15.61 2.18
CA ALA A 15 8.24 14.16 2.28
C ALA A 15 8.35 13.71 3.75
N ASN A 16 7.76 12.55 4.08
CA ASN A 16 7.67 11.96 5.42
C ASN A 16 6.77 12.74 6.41
N ARG A 17 5.97 13.71 5.92
CA ARG A 17 4.98 14.44 6.73
C ARG A 17 3.58 14.37 6.10
N GLU A 18 3.36 13.45 5.17
CA GLU A 18 2.10 13.28 4.46
C GLU A 18 0.94 12.98 5.42
N ASP A 19 1.15 12.07 6.38
CA ASP A 19 0.13 11.69 7.36
C ASP A 19 -0.30 12.88 8.23
N GLN A 20 0.68 13.62 8.75
CA GLN A 20 0.43 14.81 9.55
C GLN A 20 -0.32 15.89 8.75
N VAL A 21 0.04 16.09 7.48
CA VAL A 21 -0.63 17.06 6.61
C VAL A 21 -2.06 16.62 6.31
N MET A 22 -2.28 15.32 6.07
CA MET A 22 -3.60 14.75 5.85
C MET A 22 -4.54 15.02 7.03
N ASP A 23 -4.09 14.77 8.26
CA ASP A 23 -4.87 15.04 9.48
C ASP A 23 -5.29 16.51 9.59
N PHE A 24 -4.36 17.43 9.31
CA PHE A 24 -4.65 18.87 9.34
C PHE A 24 -5.65 19.29 8.26
N ILE A 25 -5.55 18.71 7.05
CA ILE A 25 -6.48 19.02 5.97
C ILE A 25 -7.88 18.53 6.29
N VAL A 26 -8.01 17.30 6.79
CA VAL A 26 -9.31 16.74 7.20
C VAL A 26 -9.94 17.61 8.29
N ALA A 27 -9.16 17.98 9.32
CA ALA A 27 -9.63 18.87 10.38
C ALA A 27 -10.07 20.24 9.85
N ASN A 28 -9.32 20.82 8.90
CA ASN A 28 -9.66 22.09 8.27
C ASN A 28 -10.94 22.02 7.44
N ALA A 29 -11.07 20.99 6.60
CA ALA A 29 -12.24 20.78 5.75
C ALA A 29 -13.51 20.64 6.59
N GLN A 30 -13.46 19.84 7.66
CA GLN A 30 -14.57 19.66 8.59
C GLN A 30 -14.92 20.96 9.33
N ARG A 31 -13.92 21.67 9.87
CA ARG A 31 -14.14 22.91 10.63
C ARG A 31 -14.74 24.03 9.78
N LYS A 32 -14.27 24.16 8.54
CA LYS A 32 -14.71 25.21 7.60
C LYS A 32 -15.91 24.80 6.75
N LYS A 33 -16.38 23.55 6.85
CA LYS A 33 -17.46 22.97 6.04
C LYS A 33 -17.21 23.15 4.54
N LEU A 34 -15.99 22.86 4.09
CA LEU A 34 -15.59 22.94 2.69
C LEU A 34 -16.11 21.74 1.91
N GLU A 35 -16.31 21.89 0.60
CA GLU A 35 -16.71 20.79 -0.30
C GLU A 35 -15.51 19.91 -0.66
N VAL A 36 -14.82 19.36 0.36
CA VAL A 36 -13.76 18.37 0.20
C VAL A 36 -14.33 17.00 0.55
N TYR A 37 -14.36 16.10 -0.42
CA TYR A 37 -15.02 14.80 -0.33
C TYR A 37 -14.06 13.70 0.12
N ALA A 38 -12.82 13.72 -0.37
CA ALA A 38 -11.81 12.72 -0.05
C ALA A 38 -10.40 13.33 0.04
N VAL A 39 -9.58 12.74 0.91
CA VAL A 39 -8.14 13.01 1.00
C VAL A 39 -7.43 11.67 0.86
N ILE A 40 -6.52 11.58 -0.10
CA ILE A 40 -5.87 10.34 -0.49
C ILE A 40 -4.37 10.51 -0.36
N ARG A 41 -3.74 9.63 0.41
CA ARG A 41 -2.29 9.46 0.41
C ARG A 41 -1.93 8.35 -0.58
N PRO A 42 -1.24 8.66 -1.70
CA PRO A 42 -0.82 7.63 -2.65
C PRO A 42 0.27 6.73 -2.07
N HIS A 43 0.18 5.42 -2.35
CA HIS A 43 1.28 4.50 -2.08
C HIS A 43 2.36 4.64 -3.16
N GLY A 44 3.63 4.57 -2.77
CA GLY A 44 4.76 4.65 -3.72
C GLY A 44 5.21 6.06 -4.12
N MET A 45 4.42 7.11 -3.85
CA MET A 45 4.81 8.51 -4.11
C MET A 45 4.97 9.29 -2.80
N ARG A 46 6.17 9.87 -2.61
CA ARG A 46 6.50 10.70 -1.45
C ARG A 46 6.37 12.19 -1.80
N GLY A 47 5.89 12.99 -0.86
CA GLY A 47 5.76 14.43 -1.00
C GLY A 47 4.51 14.91 -1.75
N TYR A 48 3.52 14.05 -1.95
CA TYR A 48 2.24 14.39 -2.59
C TYR A 48 1.06 13.76 -1.85
N ILE A 49 -0.06 14.49 -1.85
CA ILE A 49 -1.38 14.04 -1.37
C ILE A 49 -2.39 14.46 -2.43
N PHE A 50 -3.44 13.67 -2.64
CA PHE A 50 -4.54 14.02 -3.53
C PHE A 50 -5.78 14.41 -2.74
N LEU A 51 -6.49 15.41 -3.22
CA LEU A 51 -7.67 16.01 -2.60
C LEU A 51 -8.80 16.00 -3.62
N GLU A 52 -9.91 15.34 -3.30
CA GLU A 52 -11.12 15.44 -4.11
C GLU A 52 -11.99 16.57 -3.54
N ALA A 53 -12.27 17.59 -4.35
CA ALA A 53 -13.08 18.72 -3.94
C ALA A 53 -14.04 19.16 -5.06
N GLY A 54 -15.15 19.80 -4.69
CA GLY A 54 -16.13 20.36 -5.63
C GLY A 54 -15.57 21.52 -6.45
N ASN A 55 -14.61 22.26 -5.90
CA ASN A 55 -13.99 23.39 -6.57
C ASN A 55 -12.54 23.60 -6.09
N LYS A 56 -11.74 24.30 -6.90
CA LYS A 56 -10.32 24.55 -6.60
C LYS A 56 -10.13 25.41 -5.36
N THR A 57 -11.03 26.37 -5.14
CA THR A 57 -10.99 27.29 -4.02
C THR A 57 -11.12 26.56 -2.68
N ASP A 58 -12.00 25.57 -2.59
CA ASP A 58 -12.19 24.76 -1.38
C ASP A 58 -10.98 23.86 -1.12
N ALA A 59 -10.39 23.28 -2.16
CA ALA A 59 -9.14 22.55 -2.01
C ALA A 59 -8.02 23.47 -1.47
N GLU A 60 -7.87 24.68 -2.03
CA GLU A 60 -6.89 25.67 -1.58
C GLU A 60 -7.15 26.11 -0.13
N GLN A 61 -8.41 26.33 0.24
CA GLN A 61 -8.79 26.70 1.60
C GLN A 61 -8.57 25.58 2.62
N ALA A 62 -8.66 24.32 2.19
CA ALA A 62 -8.39 23.16 3.01
C ALA A 62 -6.88 23.03 3.30
N ALA A 63 -6.05 23.28 2.29
CA ALA A 63 -4.59 23.33 2.39
C ALA A 63 -4.04 24.64 3.00
N PHE A 64 -4.88 25.67 3.15
CA PHE A 64 -4.48 26.98 3.65
C PHE A 64 -4.05 26.92 5.12
N ASN A 65 -2.88 27.52 5.40
CA ASN A 65 -2.27 27.56 6.73
C ASN A 65 -2.01 26.15 7.34
N VAL A 66 -1.86 25.14 6.48
CA VAL A 66 -1.46 23.79 6.89
C VAL A 66 0.07 23.71 6.92
N PRO A 67 0.69 23.38 8.06
CA PRO A 67 2.14 23.18 8.12
C PRO A 67 2.61 22.13 7.11
N TYR A 68 3.77 22.35 6.48
CA TYR A 68 4.41 21.41 5.53
C TYR A 68 3.69 21.21 4.19
N ALA A 69 2.49 21.78 4.01
CA ALA A 69 1.84 21.92 2.71
C ALA A 69 2.51 23.05 1.91
N ARG A 70 2.96 22.76 0.68
CA ARG A 70 3.65 23.72 -0.19
C ARG A 70 2.74 24.37 -1.22
N GLY A 71 1.56 23.81 -1.46
CA GLY A 71 0.56 24.36 -2.38
C GLY A 71 0.00 23.33 -3.36
N ILE A 72 -1.15 23.67 -3.91
CA ILE A 72 -1.91 22.84 -4.85
C ILE A 72 -1.36 23.00 -6.27
N LEU A 73 -1.32 21.89 -7.00
CA LEU A 73 -0.93 21.86 -8.40
C LEU A 73 -1.97 22.58 -9.26
N PRO A 74 -1.55 23.32 -10.30
CA PRO A 74 -2.46 24.08 -11.14
C PRO A 74 -3.35 23.20 -12.01
N LYS A 75 -2.92 21.96 -12.29
CA LYS A 75 -3.67 20.97 -13.08
C LYS A 75 -4.42 20.02 -12.15
N THR A 76 -5.65 19.70 -12.53
CA THR A 76 -6.40 18.59 -11.97
C THR A 76 -5.82 17.27 -12.46
N VAL A 77 -6.01 16.22 -11.67
CA VAL A 77 -5.52 14.87 -11.94
C VAL A 77 -6.71 14.00 -12.31
N GLU A 78 -6.59 13.15 -13.31
CA GLU A 78 -7.64 12.19 -13.64
C GLU A 78 -7.56 10.97 -12.72
N TYR A 79 -8.71 10.38 -12.38
CA TYR A 79 -8.75 9.21 -11.50
C TYR A 79 -7.90 8.04 -12.03
N LYS A 80 -7.88 7.81 -13.35
CA LYS A 80 -7.08 6.77 -14.00
C LYS A 80 -5.57 6.93 -13.76
N GLU A 81 -5.10 8.15 -13.55
CA GLU A 81 -3.69 8.42 -13.27
C GLU A 81 -3.31 8.03 -11.85
N ILE A 82 -4.25 7.99 -10.90
CA ILE A 82 -4.00 7.66 -9.49
C ILE A 82 -4.47 6.25 -9.10
N GLU A 83 -5.23 5.58 -9.97
CA GLU A 83 -5.79 4.24 -9.74
C GLU A 83 -4.72 3.21 -9.33
N HIS A 84 -3.62 3.15 -10.08
CA HIS A 84 -2.49 2.25 -9.80
C HIS A 84 -1.75 2.57 -8.48
N MET A 85 -1.94 3.78 -7.92
CA MET A 85 -1.33 4.22 -6.66
C MET A 85 -2.25 3.95 -5.46
N LEU A 86 -3.55 3.78 -5.74
CA LEU A 86 -4.60 3.43 -4.80
C LEU A 86 -4.74 1.92 -4.64
N GLU A 87 -4.44 1.17 -5.69
CA GLU A 87 -4.29 -0.28 -5.59
C GLU A 87 -3.15 -0.60 -4.62
N GLN A 88 -3.53 -0.83 -3.37
CA GLN A 88 -2.75 -1.69 -2.50
C GLN A 88 -2.65 -3.01 -3.22
N VAL A 89 -1.51 -3.24 -3.90
CA VAL A 89 -1.13 -4.57 -4.33
C VAL A 89 -0.87 -5.33 -3.03
N LYS A 90 -1.94 -5.74 -2.35
CA LYS A 90 -1.91 -6.89 -1.48
C LYS A 90 -1.51 -7.99 -2.43
N HIS A 91 -0.22 -8.26 -2.50
CA HIS A 91 0.20 -9.61 -2.84
C HIS A 91 -0.40 -10.45 -1.73
N GLU A 92 -1.65 -10.91 -1.92
CA GLU A 92 -2.09 -12.14 -1.32
C GLU A 92 -1.08 -13.15 -1.82
N VAL A 93 -0.02 -13.35 -1.03
CA VAL A 93 0.91 -14.42 -1.27
C VAL A 93 0.04 -15.65 -1.08
N ASN A 94 -0.43 -16.21 -2.20
CA ASN A 94 -1.27 -17.39 -2.21
C ASN A 94 -0.37 -18.57 -1.88
N ILE A 95 0.05 -18.64 -0.62
CA ILE A 95 0.93 -19.65 -0.09
C ILE A 95 0.10 -20.89 0.20
N GLN A 96 0.56 -22.02 -0.33
CA GLN A 96 -0.02 -23.32 -0.04
C GLN A 96 0.94 -24.16 0.80
N LYS A 97 0.38 -25.16 1.48
CA LYS A 97 1.20 -26.14 2.18
C LYS A 97 2.05 -26.87 1.14
N ASN A 98 3.32 -27.12 1.48
CA ASN A 98 4.35 -27.71 0.64
C ASN A 98 4.96 -26.84 -0.47
N ASP A 99 4.49 -25.61 -0.67
CA ASP A 99 5.15 -24.70 -1.61
C ASP A 99 6.62 -24.47 -1.23
N ILE A 100 7.45 -24.27 -2.26
CA ILE A 100 8.84 -23.87 -2.07
C ILE A 100 8.90 -22.35 -2.13
N VAL A 101 9.42 -21.76 -1.06
CA VAL A 101 9.59 -20.32 -0.90
C VAL A 101 11.05 -19.95 -0.71
N GLU A 102 11.41 -18.75 -1.14
CA GLU A 102 12.64 -18.07 -0.76
C GLU A 102 12.34 -17.07 0.36
N ILE A 103 13.15 -17.07 1.41
CA ILE A 103 13.04 -16.10 2.49
C ILE A 103 13.69 -14.78 2.06
N ILE A 104 12.94 -13.68 2.03
CA ILE A 104 13.45 -12.37 1.56
C ILE A 104 14.00 -11.48 2.68
N SER A 105 13.69 -11.79 3.94
CA SER A 105 14.09 -11.02 5.12
C SER A 105 14.40 -11.88 6.34
N GLY A 106 15.25 -11.37 7.24
CA GLY A 106 15.68 -12.08 8.44
C GLY A 106 17.07 -12.76 8.27
N PRO A 107 17.49 -13.55 9.26
CA PRO A 107 18.81 -14.19 9.26
C PRO A 107 18.98 -15.25 8.15
N PHE A 108 17.88 -15.84 7.68
CA PHE A 108 17.86 -16.87 6.62
C PHE A 108 17.56 -16.29 5.23
N LYS A 109 17.91 -15.02 5.01
CA LYS A 109 17.63 -14.33 3.75
C LYS A 109 18.32 -15.04 2.57
N ARG A 110 17.58 -15.22 1.47
CA ARG A 110 17.93 -15.95 0.24
C ARG A 110 18.03 -17.47 0.38
N GLU A 111 17.64 -18.03 1.51
CA GLU A 111 17.52 -19.48 1.62
C GLU A 111 16.18 -19.98 1.10
N HIS A 112 16.21 -21.19 0.54
CA HIS A 112 15.03 -21.89 0.08
C HIS A 112 14.45 -22.74 1.21
N ALA A 113 13.15 -22.64 1.40
CA ALA A 113 12.43 -23.38 2.43
C ALA A 113 11.13 -23.97 1.88
N LYS A 114 10.72 -25.10 2.43
CA LYS A 114 9.43 -25.74 2.16
C LYS A 114 8.43 -25.38 3.25
N ILE A 115 7.22 -25.03 2.88
CA ILE A 115 6.17 -24.67 3.84
C ILE A 115 5.53 -25.92 4.44
N THR A 116 5.54 -26.02 5.76
CA THR A 116 4.91 -27.14 6.47
C THR A 116 3.52 -26.78 7.00
N ARG A 117 3.36 -25.54 7.49
CA ARG A 117 2.11 -25.07 8.09
C ARG A 117 1.95 -23.56 7.89
N ILE A 118 0.72 -23.13 7.67
CA ILE A 118 0.35 -21.71 7.48
C ILE A 118 -0.68 -21.35 8.54
N ASP A 119 -0.46 -20.24 9.23
CA ASP A 119 -1.40 -19.66 10.17
C ASP A 119 -1.90 -18.30 9.64
N LYS A 120 -3.01 -18.33 8.89
CA LYS A 120 -3.59 -17.14 8.25
C LYS A 120 -4.14 -16.11 9.26
N GLN A 121 -4.45 -16.53 10.50
CA GLN A 121 -4.96 -15.61 11.52
C GLN A 121 -3.84 -14.74 12.13
N LYS A 122 -2.61 -15.28 12.18
CA LYS A 122 -1.45 -14.60 12.75
C LYS A 122 -0.46 -14.08 11.69
N GLU A 123 -0.72 -14.32 10.41
CA GLU A 123 0.17 -13.97 9.30
C GLU A 123 1.57 -14.61 9.44
N ASP A 124 1.63 -15.80 10.06
CA ASP A 124 2.84 -16.57 10.29
C ASP A 124 2.84 -17.84 9.44
N VAL A 125 4.01 -18.23 8.96
CA VAL A 125 4.24 -19.46 8.21
C VAL A 125 5.40 -20.24 8.81
N VAL A 126 5.21 -21.54 9.00
CA VAL A 126 6.25 -22.47 9.44
C VAL A 126 6.88 -23.08 8.20
N VAL A 127 8.20 -22.91 8.09
CA VAL A 127 9.00 -23.37 6.94
C VAL A 127 10.16 -24.23 7.42
N GLU A 128 10.59 -25.15 6.56
CA GLU A 128 11.76 -26.01 6.75
C GLU A 128 12.79 -25.69 5.67
N LEU A 129 14.02 -25.35 6.07
CA LEU A 129 15.09 -25.00 5.13
C LEU A 129 15.54 -26.24 4.34
N LEU A 130 15.67 -26.09 3.02
CA LEU A 130 16.12 -27.15 2.12
C LEU A 130 17.65 -27.31 2.10
N GLU A 131 18.40 -26.25 2.42
CA GLU A 131 19.87 -26.26 2.45
C GLU A 131 20.45 -26.76 3.79
N ALA A 132 19.59 -26.93 4.81
CA ALA A 132 20.01 -27.41 6.12
C ALA A 132 20.18 -28.95 6.13
N ALA A 133 21.31 -29.43 6.66
CA ALA A 133 21.57 -30.87 6.85
C ALA A 133 20.59 -31.54 7.82
N VAL A 134 19.92 -30.76 8.68
CA VAL A 134 18.90 -31.21 9.62
C VAL A 134 17.65 -30.34 9.43
N PRO A 135 16.45 -30.92 9.20
CA PRO A 135 15.23 -30.14 9.03
C PRO A 135 14.78 -29.58 10.38
N ILE A 136 14.95 -28.28 10.57
CA ILE A 136 14.45 -27.56 11.75
C ILE A 136 13.30 -26.66 11.29
N PRO A 137 12.08 -26.82 11.85
CA PRO A 137 10.96 -25.95 11.51
C PRO A 137 11.18 -24.57 12.14
N ILE A 138 11.19 -23.53 11.31
CA ILE A 138 11.29 -22.13 11.72
C ILE A 138 9.98 -21.40 11.42
N THR A 139 9.59 -20.46 12.28
CA THR A 139 8.42 -19.61 12.03
C THR A 139 8.89 -18.27 11.48
N VAL A 140 8.36 -17.89 10.32
CA VAL A 140 8.64 -16.63 9.64
C VAL A 140 7.33 -15.94 9.28
N LYS A 141 7.36 -14.62 9.08
CA LYS A 141 6.17 -13.88 8.64
C LYS A 141 5.83 -14.18 7.18
N ILE A 142 4.55 -14.15 6.85
CA ILE A 142 4.05 -14.38 5.49
C ILE A 142 4.61 -13.36 4.47
N ASP A 143 4.81 -12.11 4.88
CA ASP A 143 5.44 -11.07 4.05
C ASP A 143 6.94 -11.26 3.86
N SER A 144 7.58 -12.12 4.67
CA SER A 144 9.02 -12.37 4.61
C SER A 144 9.39 -13.49 3.65
N VAL A 145 8.42 -14.06 2.93
CA VAL A 145 8.63 -15.20 2.04
C VAL A 145 8.08 -14.90 0.64
N LYS A 146 8.78 -15.41 -0.36
CA LYS A 146 8.41 -15.30 -1.77
C LYS A 146 8.29 -16.69 -2.36
N VAL A 147 7.13 -17.03 -2.93
CA VAL A 147 6.92 -18.33 -3.59
C VAL A 147 7.78 -18.40 -4.85
N ILE A 148 8.59 -19.46 -4.96
CA ILE A 148 9.44 -19.74 -6.13
C ILE A 148 8.89 -20.88 -6.99
N ARG A 149 8.24 -21.87 -6.38
CA ARG A 149 7.61 -23.01 -7.07
C ARG A 149 6.34 -23.42 -6.33
N ARG A 150 5.27 -23.59 -7.08
CA ARG A 150 4.02 -24.19 -6.62
C ARG A 150 4.00 -25.66 -7.01
N GLU A 151 3.62 -26.53 -6.08
CA GLU A 151 3.58 -27.99 -6.32
C GLU A 151 2.59 -28.35 -7.45
N THR A 152 1.61 -27.48 -7.75
CA THR A 152 0.60 -27.71 -8.80
C THR A 152 1.08 -27.45 -10.24
N GLU A 153 2.28 -26.91 -10.48
CA GLU A 153 2.77 -26.65 -11.85
C GLU A 153 3.49 -27.85 -12.49
N GLU A 154 3.57 -29.00 -11.80
CA GLU A 154 4.18 -30.22 -12.36
C GLU A 154 3.20 -31.19 -13.04
N GLU A 155 1.87 -30.97 -12.96
CA GLU A 155 0.89 -31.87 -13.61
C GLU A 155 0.52 -31.48 -15.07
N ASP A 156 0.88 -30.30 -15.58
CA ASP A 156 0.52 -29.84 -16.94
C ASP A 156 1.63 -30.09 -18.01
N LYS A 157 2.50 -31.08 -17.80
CA LYS A 157 3.56 -31.47 -18.76
C LYS A 157 3.58 -32.95 -19.12
N GLU A 158 2.41 -33.56 -19.31
CA GLU A 158 2.27 -34.78 -20.13
C GLU A 158 1.74 -34.48 -21.53
#